data_AF-A0A9P4NH40-F1
#
_entry.id   AF-A0A9P4NH40-F1
#
_cell.length_a   1.000
_cell.length_b   1.000
_cell.length_c   1.000
_cell.angle_alpha   90.00
_cell.angle_beta   90.00
_cell.angle_gamma   90.00
#
_symmetry.space_group_name_H-M   'P 1'
#
loop_
_entity.id
_entity.type
_entity.pdbx_description
1 polymer ?
#
loop_
_entity_poly.entity_id
_entity_poly.type
_entity_poly.pdbx_seq_one_letter_code
_entity_poly.pdbx_strand_id
1 'polypeptide(L)'
;MVSFSKAVPFVSTVDYSEEEEDESQNLHRSEFHHARDALCSIFLSLALPTIVAVAVLVADVRSLKFTTIHAVVTDNRASISVAVQIVSVILGLLQIEAVDQLFSLATQSHLTKVPTSLGALQFWNGIRSRTMNWNLKPKLFVLLCVYLLLAAIPATIWTGALTPVVTSKNVTSTTRIPQYVNMSLLKEYPSEIGKSGPSLRNDKGFFTYSVGVQYAELLTQTLSTAISDEGSPRHHIKYDNSEFLYIGRSYGLGSSVGLIDDAFLGNSLAKSYQYQERGYESQVSCSYNTSVPFFQIYPNSVEDMLYAAKGYLPDSIKPEYSLYVGHSTDAIVAFGVTAQPIEPTSLTRYFGIGAGKSYQTLNSIQCKVDFLPSTFDVSVNILGRNITVSKASTASDGSAPIPDLNIDQSGKLSHVAMRQIELYSNDLTSIYQSLVGNALNFSISDLQTQKLVNQSVADSNLKETTLAAVEISFAAMLDDIMVGYASAQLMIAKDSTDVPAIITTSAIRFGKSIYIYLIIGINAFVMLLMLEEAIRTRGWRDSSQFDYADFAQLAFASSRGGTELAESMEAIVAEAEREKHSKSKGARIARLLVPWSSYDPQLKVLVRDNGKEQSKDGLGRFTLGIA
;
A
#
# COMPACT_ATOMS: atom_id res chain seq x y z
N MET A 1 -49.24 1.61 83.10
CA MET A 1 -50.01 1.99 81.90
C MET A 1 -50.18 0.74 81.06
N VAL A 2 -51.02 -0.19 81.52
CA VAL A 2 -52.46 -0.38 81.24
C VAL A 2 -52.71 -0.89 79.82
N SER A 3 -53.30 -2.08 79.82
CA SER A 3 -53.71 -3.00 78.75
C SER A 3 -55.20 -2.79 78.39
N PHE A 4 -55.67 -3.60 77.41
CA PHE A 4 -57.06 -3.93 77.01
C PHE A 4 -57.77 -2.93 76.08
N SER A 5 -58.60 -3.29 75.08
CA SER A 5 -59.17 -4.57 74.60
C SER A 5 -59.83 -4.40 73.20
N LYS A 6 -60.10 -5.55 72.55
CA LYS A 6 -60.98 -5.91 71.39
C LYS A 6 -62.36 -5.19 71.35
N ALA A 7 -63.20 -5.16 70.29
CA ALA A 7 -63.55 -6.16 69.26
C ALA A 7 -64.41 -5.59 68.07
N VAL A 8 -64.21 -6.10 66.82
CA VAL A 8 -65.12 -6.82 65.83
C VAL A 8 -66.62 -6.41 65.66
N PRO A 9 -67.36 -6.63 64.52
CA PRO A 9 -67.07 -6.86 63.06
C PRO A 9 -67.91 -5.97 62.08
N PHE A 10 -67.66 -6.05 60.76
CA PHE A 10 -68.76 -6.12 59.77
C PHE A 10 -68.33 -6.90 58.51
N VAL A 11 -69.21 -7.79 58.06
CA VAL A 11 -69.09 -8.66 56.88
C VAL A 11 -69.53 -7.89 55.65
N SER A 12 -68.72 -7.86 54.59
CA SER A 12 -69.19 -7.56 53.23
C SER A 12 -68.69 -8.64 52.28
N THR A 13 -69.64 -9.35 51.70
CA THR A 13 -69.48 -10.19 50.52
C THR A 13 -68.87 -9.37 49.38
N VAL A 14 -67.66 -9.73 48.94
CA VAL A 14 -67.04 -9.17 47.73
C VAL A 14 -67.34 -10.10 46.57
N ASP A 15 -67.95 -9.52 45.54
CA ASP A 15 -68.29 -10.14 44.27
C ASP A 15 -67.03 -10.57 43.51
N TYR A 16 -67.00 -11.84 43.10
CA TYR A 16 -65.88 -12.48 42.41
C TYR A 16 -65.88 -12.24 40.88
N SER A 17 -66.51 -11.16 40.39
CA SER A 17 -66.74 -10.97 38.93
C SER A 17 -66.13 -9.72 38.30
N GLU A 18 -65.53 -8.79 39.08
CA GLU A 18 -64.83 -7.60 38.54
C GLU A 18 -63.30 -7.72 38.52
N GLU A 19 -62.71 -8.74 39.16
CA GLU A 19 -61.25 -8.91 39.23
C GLU A 19 -60.64 -9.50 37.93
N GLU A 20 -61.43 -10.18 37.09
CA GLU A 20 -60.94 -10.78 35.83
C GLU A 20 -60.79 -9.76 34.67
N GLU A 21 -61.56 -8.67 34.64
CA GLU A 21 -61.45 -7.67 33.56
C GLU A 21 -60.24 -6.72 33.76
N ASP A 22 -59.93 -6.34 35.00
CA ASP A 22 -58.80 -5.46 35.33
C ASP A 22 -57.43 -6.19 35.22
N GLU A 23 -57.41 -7.51 35.44
CA GLU A 23 -56.20 -8.33 35.24
C GLU A 23 -55.88 -8.47 33.73
N SER A 24 -56.91 -8.55 32.87
CA SER A 24 -56.74 -8.65 31.41
C SER A 24 -56.18 -7.36 30.77
N GLN A 25 -56.60 -6.18 31.24
CA GLN A 25 -56.09 -4.89 30.73
C GLN A 25 -54.67 -4.60 31.22
N ASN A 26 -54.32 -5.00 32.44
CA ASN A 26 -52.96 -4.86 32.96
C ASN A 26 -51.98 -5.85 32.29
N LEU A 27 -52.44 -7.04 31.91
CA LEU A 27 -51.64 -8.00 31.14
C LEU A 27 -51.24 -7.43 29.76
N HIS A 28 -52.19 -6.87 29.03
CA HIS A 28 -51.95 -6.29 27.70
C HIS A 28 -51.00 -5.07 27.73
N ARG A 29 -51.04 -4.29 28.81
CA ARG A 29 -50.12 -3.15 28.98
C ARG A 29 -48.69 -3.60 29.31
N SER A 30 -48.54 -4.67 30.10
CA SER A 30 -47.27 -5.29 30.46
C SER A 30 -46.56 -5.91 29.24
N GLU A 31 -47.29 -6.64 28.39
CA GLU A 31 -46.77 -7.25 27.16
C GLU A 31 -46.22 -6.22 26.16
N PHE A 32 -46.92 -5.08 26.01
CA PHE A 32 -46.51 -4.02 25.10
C PHE A 32 -45.21 -3.31 25.52
N HIS A 33 -44.99 -3.15 26.83
CA HIS A 33 -43.76 -2.56 27.35
C HIS A 33 -42.54 -3.47 27.16
N HIS A 34 -42.70 -4.77 27.38
CA HIS A 34 -41.59 -5.72 27.29
C HIS A 34 -41.08 -5.92 25.85
N ALA A 35 -41.98 -5.96 24.87
CA ALA A 35 -41.62 -6.06 23.44
C ALA A 35 -40.88 -4.80 22.95
N ARG A 36 -41.27 -3.62 23.46
CA ARG A 36 -40.63 -2.35 23.12
C ARG A 36 -39.22 -2.25 23.68
N ASP A 37 -39.01 -2.72 24.90
CA ASP A 37 -37.70 -2.67 25.55
C ASP A 37 -36.71 -3.65 24.91
N ALA A 38 -37.18 -4.83 24.47
CA ALA A 38 -36.37 -5.77 23.70
C ALA A 38 -35.96 -5.21 22.32
N LEU A 39 -36.90 -4.59 21.60
CA LEU A 39 -36.64 -3.89 20.34
C LEU A 39 -35.63 -2.75 20.51
N CYS A 40 -35.79 -1.94 21.56
CA CYS A 40 -34.85 -0.85 21.87
C CYS A 40 -33.44 -1.38 22.16
N SER A 41 -33.31 -2.48 22.91
CA SER A 41 -32.02 -3.09 23.25
C SER A 41 -31.27 -3.62 22.01
N ILE A 42 -31.96 -4.36 21.14
CA ILE A 42 -31.40 -4.88 19.87
C ILE A 42 -31.01 -3.72 18.94
N PHE A 43 -31.85 -2.68 18.86
CA PHE A 43 -31.56 -1.53 18.02
C PHE A 43 -30.35 -0.74 18.54
N LEU A 44 -30.22 -0.58 19.85
CA LEU A 44 -29.07 0.12 20.47
C LEU A 44 -27.76 -0.64 20.25
N SER A 45 -27.78 -1.97 20.35
CA SER A 45 -26.60 -2.81 20.16
C SER A 45 -26.13 -2.83 18.70
N LEU A 46 -27.04 -2.73 17.72
CA LEU A 46 -26.71 -2.63 16.29
C LEU A 46 -26.39 -1.19 15.81
N ALA A 47 -26.92 -0.16 16.47
CA ALA A 47 -26.72 1.23 16.04
C ALA A 47 -25.24 1.64 16.05
N LEU A 48 -24.49 1.32 17.10
CA LEU A 48 -23.09 1.74 17.19
C LEU A 48 -22.20 1.04 16.12
N PRO A 49 -22.21 -0.30 15.97
CA PRO A 49 -21.45 -0.98 14.92
C PRO A 49 -21.83 -0.54 13.51
N THR A 50 -23.12 -0.26 13.25
CA THR A 50 -23.56 0.21 11.93
C THR A 50 -23.08 1.63 11.62
N ILE A 51 -23.18 2.57 12.58
CA ILE A 51 -22.65 3.94 12.41
C ILE A 51 -21.15 3.92 12.12
N VAL A 52 -20.38 3.16 12.91
CA VAL A 52 -18.93 3.07 12.70
C VAL A 52 -18.60 2.41 11.36
N ALA A 53 -19.33 1.36 10.96
CA ALA A 53 -19.11 0.68 9.69
C ALA A 53 -19.38 1.61 8.50
N VAL A 54 -20.48 2.36 8.55
CA VAL A 54 -20.81 3.37 7.53
C VAL A 54 -19.76 4.47 7.50
N ALA A 55 -19.30 4.96 8.65
CA ALA A 55 -18.26 5.99 8.71
C ALA A 55 -16.94 5.52 8.06
N VAL A 56 -16.51 4.29 8.35
CA VAL A 56 -15.30 3.69 7.76
C VAL A 56 -15.50 3.46 6.26
N LEU A 57 -16.68 2.99 5.82
CA LEU A 57 -17.00 2.83 4.40
C LEU A 57 -16.98 4.17 3.65
N VAL A 58 -17.58 5.22 4.22
CA VAL A 58 -17.56 6.57 3.63
C VAL A 58 -16.13 7.09 3.53
N ALA A 59 -15.30 6.86 4.55
CA ALA A 59 -13.89 7.21 4.52
C ALA A 59 -13.13 6.45 3.42
N ASP A 60 -13.45 5.17 3.21
CA ASP A 60 -12.86 4.32 2.18
C ASP A 60 -13.24 4.76 0.76
N VAL A 61 -14.54 4.95 0.53
CA VAL A 61 -15.09 5.38 -0.76
C VAL A 61 -14.56 6.76 -1.15
N ARG A 62 -14.40 7.66 -0.17
CA ARG A 62 -13.80 8.99 -0.38
C ARG A 62 -12.27 8.97 -0.44
N SER A 63 -11.63 7.80 -0.31
CA SER A 63 -10.17 7.63 -0.28
C SER A 63 -9.49 8.60 0.69
N LEU A 64 -10.09 8.80 1.88
CA LEU A 64 -9.55 9.71 2.88
C LEU A 64 -8.21 9.18 3.39
N LYS A 65 -7.18 10.03 3.26
CA LYS A 65 -5.81 9.76 3.70
C LYS A 65 -5.36 10.88 4.61
N PHE A 66 -4.89 10.54 5.80
CA PHE A 66 -4.51 11.48 6.84
C PHE A 66 -2.99 11.57 6.98
N THR A 67 -2.42 12.77 6.80
CA THR A 67 -0.99 13.03 7.01
C THR A 67 -0.71 13.49 8.44
N THR A 68 -1.62 14.22 9.06
CA THR A 68 -1.45 14.84 10.39
C THR A 68 -1.25 13.82 11.52
N ILE A 69 -1.90 12.66 11.43
CA ILE A 69 -1.81 11.60 12.44
C ILE A 69 -0.68 10.61 12.17
N HIS A 70 0.07 10.78 11.08
CA HIS A 70 1.08 9.80 10.66
C HIS A 70 2.12 9.58 11.75
N ALA A 71 2.73 10.65 12.28
CA ALA A 71 3.73 10.56 13.35
C ALA A 71 3.18 9.87 14.60
N VAL A 72 1.98 10.27 15.06
CA VAL A 72 1.33 9.66 16.23
C VAL A 72 1.13 8.15 16.01
N VAL A 73 0.71 7.75 14.80
CA VAL A 73 0.47 6.36 14.44
C VAL A 73 1.76 5.54 14.34
N THR A 74 2.81 6.11 13.74
CA THR A 74 4.07 5.39 13.55
C THR A 74 4.89 5.29 14.82
N ASP A 75 4.81 6.28 15.70
CA ASP A 75 5.63 6.34 16.91
C ASP A 75 4.98 5.51 18.04
N ASN A 76 3.65 5.39 18.04
CA ASN A 76 2.88 4.67 19.06
C ASN A 76 2.17 3.41 18.50
N ARG A 77 2.82 2.68 17.60
CA ARG A 77 2.22 1.50 16.93
C ARG A 77 1.62 0.48 17.90
N ALA A 78 2.32 0.17 18.99
CA ALA A 78 1.85 -0.80 19.98
C ALA A 78 0.57 -0.32 20.68
N SER A 79 0.57 0.91 21.20
CA SER A 79 -0.58 1.50 21.90
C SER A 79 -1.82 1.59 21.01
N ILE A 80 -1.63 1.96 19.74
CA ILE A 80 -2.73 2.06 18.78
C ILE A 80 -3.26 0.67 18.39
N SER A 81 -2.39 -0.32 18.24
CA SER A 81 -2.83 -1.71 18.03
C SER A 81 -3.69 -2.20 19.19
N VAL A 82 -3.31 -1.91 20.44
CA VAL A 82 -4.11 -2.27 21.63
C VAL A 82 -5.45 -1.54 21.63
N ALA A 83 -5.46 -0.23 21.37
CA ALA A 83 -6.71 0.55 21.29
C ALA A 83 -7.66 0.02 20.20
N VAL A 84 -7.13 -0.28 19.01
CA VAL A 84 -7.90 -0.87 17.91
C VAL A 84 -8.49 -2.22 18.32
N GLN A 85 -7.74 -3.09 18.99
CA GLN A 85 -8.24 -4.39 19.46
C GLN A 85 -9.36 -4.22 20.48
N ILE A 86 -9.21 -3.34 21.47
CA ILE A 86 -10.25 -3.08 22.49
C ILE A 86 -11.54 -2.61 21.82
N VAL A 87 -11.46 -1.61 20.94
CA VAL A 87 -12.63 -1.09 20.21
C VAL A 87 -13.26 -2.17 19.34
N SER A 88 -12.45 -2.98 18.66
CA SER A 88 -12.93 -4.05 17.77
C SER A 88 -13.64 -5.17 18.53
N VAL A 89 -13.15 -5.53 19.71
CA VAL A 89 -13.81 -6.50 20.58
C VAL A 89 -15.15 -5.96 21.07
N ILE A 90 -15.21 -4.69 21.51
CA ILE A 90 -16.48 -4.08 21.94
C ILE A 90 -17.50 -4.08 20.80
N LEU A 91 -17.12 -3.64 19.59
CA LEU A 91 -18.02 -3.62 18.44
C LEU A 91 -18.47 -5.01 18.01
N GLY A 92 -17.55 -5.99 18.03
CA GLY A 92 -17.89 -7.39 17.75
C GLY A 92 -18.84 -7.98 18.78
N LEU A 93 -18.63 -7.72 20.07
CA LEU A 93 -19.51 -8.18 21.14
C LEU A 93 -20.92 -7.60 21.02
N LEU A 94 -21.05 -6.31 20.67
CA LEU A 94 -22.35 -5.68 20.45
C LEU A 94 -23.12 -6.30 19.26
N GLN A 95 -22.43 -6.64 18.18
CA GLN A 95 -23.05 -7.34 17.04
C GLN A 95 -23.52 -8.74 17.42
N ILE A 96 -22.71 -9.49 18.17
CA ILE A 96 -23.09 -10.85 18.62
C ILE A 96 -24.21 -10.79 19.65
N GLU A 97 -24.22 -9.80 20.53
CA GLU A 97 -25.32 -9.58 21.47
C GLU A 97 -26.67 -9.42 20.76
N ALA A 98 -26.71 -8.68 19.65
CA ALA A 98 -27.92 -8.55 18.84
C ALA A 98 -28.37 -9.90 18.26
N VAL A 99 -27.42 -10.73 17.79
CA VAL A 99 -27.70 -12.08 17.27
C VAL A 99 -28.19 -13.01 18.38
N ASP A 100 -27.57 -12.98 19.56
CA ASP A 100 -27.98 -13.76 20.73
C ASP A 100 -29.40 -13.40 21.19
N GLN A 101 -29.73 -12.10 21.20
CA GLN A 101 -31.07 -11.61 21.55
C GLN A 101 -32.12 -12.05 20.52
N LEU A 102 -31.81 -11.93 19.22
CA LEU A 102 -32.67 -12.44 18.15
C LEU A 102 -32.89 -13.95 18.27
N PHE A 103 -31.83 -14.71 18.56
CA PHE A 103 -31.90 -16.15 18.78
C PHE A 103 -32.75 -16.51 20.00
N SER A 104 -32.61 -15.78 21.10
CA SER A 104 -33.42 -15.96 22.31
C SER A 104 -34.90 -15.70 22.05
N LEU A 105 -35.24 -14.64 21.33
CA LEU A 105 -36.62 -14.34 20.97
C LEU A 105 -37.21 -15.39 20.02
N ALA A 106 -36.43 -15.85 19.04
CA ALA A 106 -36.86 -16.88 18.10
C ALA A 106 -37.13 -18.23 18.79
N THR A 107 -36.27 -18.61 19.75
CA THR A 107 -36.42 -19.86 20.51
C THR A 107 -37.54 -19.80 21.54
N GLN A 108 -37.78 -18.65 22.19
CA GLN A 108 -38.96 -18.44 23.04
C GLN A 108 -40.26 -18.64 22.24
N SER A 109 -40.35 -18.07 21.04
CA SER A 109 -41.51 -18.28 20.14
C SER A 109 -41.65 -19.74 19.68
N HIS A 110 -40.55 -20.49 19.62
CA HIS A 110 -40.58 -21.92 19.29
C HIS A 110 -41.06 -22.78 20.46
N LEU A 111 -40.65 -22.44 21.70
CA LEU A 111 -41.06 -23.15 22.92
C LEU A 111 -42.56 -23.13 23.13
N THR A 112 -43.25 -22.05 22.76
CA THR A 112 -44.71 -21.96 22.89
C THR A 112 -45.47 -22.84 21.90
N LYS A 113 -44.80 -23.32 20.84
CA LYS A 113 -45.43 -24.09 19.75
C LYS A 113 -45.06 -25.56 19.73
N VAL A 114 -43.86 -25.91 20.21
CA VAL A 114 -43.30 -27.26 20.04
C VAL A 114 -42.66 -27.76 21.35
N PRO A 115 -43.02 -28.98 21.81
CA PRO A 115 -42.36 -29.59 22.96
C PRO A 115 -40.87 -29.83 22.65
N THR A 116 -40.01 -29.33 23.53
CA THR A 116 -38.56 -29.28 23.28
C THR A 116 -37.81 -30.13 24.30
N SER A 117 -36.78 -30.86 23.86
CA SER A 117 -35.96 -31.70 24.75
C SER A 117 -35.02 -30.89 25.64
N LEU A 118 -34.72 -31.40 26.84
CA LEU A 118 -33.79 -30.76 27.80
C LEU A 118 -32.40 -30.47 27.22
N GLY A 119 -31.87 -31.36 26.36
CA GLY A 119 -30.59 -31.15 25.70
C GLY A 119 -30.58 -29.98 24.72
N ALA A 120 -31.72 -29.66 24.09
CA ALA A 120 -31.86 -28.49 23.23
C ALA A 120 -31.93 -27.19 24.05
N LEU A 121 -32.63 -27.21 25.19
CA LEU A 121 -32.65 -26.08 26.15
C LEU A 121 -31.25 -25.77 26.70
N GLN A 122 -30.48 -26.79 27.08
CA GLN A 122 -29.09 -26.61 27.51
C GLN A 122 -28.19 -26.04 26.40
N PHE A 123 -28.45 -26.42 25.16
CA PHE A 123 -27.74 -25.89 23.99
C PHE A 123 -28.12 -24.42 23.72
N TRP A 124 -29.40 -24.07 23.75
CA TRP A 124 -29.86 -22.68 23.59
C TRP A 124 -29.39 -21.77 24.71
N ASN A 125 -29.37 -22.28 25.95
CA ASN A 125 -28.78 -21.56 27.07
C ASN A 125 -27.28 -21.33 26.83
N GLY A 126 -26.55 -22.35 26.36
CA GLY A 126 -25.12 -22.22 26.02
C GLY A 126 -24.81 -21.20 24.92
N ILE A 127 -25.69 -21.06 23.91
CA ILE A 127 -25.59 -19.99 22.90
C ILE A 127 -25.73 -18.62 23.58
N ARG A 128 -26.80 -18.44 24.36
CA ARG A 128 -27.12 -17.14 24.98
C ARG A 128 -26.11 -16.70 26.04
N SER A 129 -25.64 -17.63 26.87
CA SER A 129 -24.63 -17.36 27.90
C SER A 129 -23.21 -17.29 27.34
N ARG A 130 -23.01 -17.72 26.08
CA ARG A 130 -21.69 -17.94 25.45
C ARG A 130 -20.78 -18.83 26.30
N THR A 131 -21.35 -19.75 27.08
CA THR A 131 -20.57 -20.64 27.95
C THR A 131 -20.51 -22.06 27.38
N MET A 132 -19.37 -22.71 27.62
CA MET A 132 -19.12 -24.06 27.13
C MET A 132 -19.72 -25.07 28.09
N ASN A 133 -20.70 -25.85 27.61
CA ASN A 133 -21.32 -26.91 28.40
C ASN A 133 -20.87 -28.28 27.90
N TRP A 134 -19.98 -28.92 28.67
CA TRP A 134 -19.41 -30.22 28.35
C TRP A 134 -20.39 -31.40 28.45
N ASN A 135 -21.56 -31.18 29.08
CA ASN A 135 -22.56 -32.23 29.27
C ASN A 135 -23.51 -32.39 28.07
N LEU A 136 -23.31 -31.61 27.00
CA LEU A 136 -24.13 -31.68 25.79
C LEU A 136 -23.83 -32.94 24.96
N LYS A 137 -24.84 -33.44 24.24
CA LYS A 137 -24.65 -34.49 23.24
C LYS A 137 -23.58 -34.05 22.21
N PRO A 138 -22.71 -34.95 21.71
CA PRO A 138 -21.57 -34.56 20.86
C PRO A 138 -21.94 -33.69 19.66
N LYS A 139 -23.08 -33.98 19.01
CA LYS A 139 -23.58 -33.19 17.88
C LYS A 139 -23.91 -31.74 18.26
N LEU A 140 -24.56 -31.52 19.41
CA LEU A 140 -24.92 -30.19 19.90
C LEU A 140 -23.70 -29.44 20.45
N PHE A 141 -22.77 -30.17 21.08
CA PHE A 141 -21.50 -29.61 21.54
C PHE A 141 -20.65 -29.09 20.38
N VAL A 142 -20.49 -29.88 19.31
CA VAL A 142 -19.77 -29.44 18.10
C VAL A 142 -20.42 -28.19 17.50
N LEU A 143 -21.76 -28.16 17.44
CA LEU A 143 -22.48 -27.00 16.90
C LEU A 143 -22.32 -25.75 17.78
N LEU A 144 -22.26 -25.92 19.11
CA LEU A 144 -21.95 -24.83 20.05
C LEU A 144 -20.51 -24.32 19.87
N CYS A 145 -19.53 -25.21 19.70
CA CYS A 145 -18.15 -24.80 19.42
C CYS A 145 -18.06 -24.01 18.11
N VAL A 146 -18.73 -24.46 17.05
CA VAL A 146 -18.80 -23.74 15.77
C VAL A 146 -19.42 -22.36 15.98
N TYR A 147 -20.50 -22.25 16.76
CA TYR A 147 -21.11 -20.96 17.09
C TYR A 147 -20.14 -20.03 17.82
N LEU A 148 -19.47 -20.49 18.87
CA LEU A 148 -18.51 -19.69 19.64
C LEU A 148 -17.32 -19.22 18.77
N LEU A 149 -16.86 -20.05 17.84
CA LEU A 149 -15.83 -19.67 16.87
C LEU A 149 -16.35 -18.61 15.89
N LEU A 150 -17.56 -18.80 15.35
CA LEU A 150 -18.20 -17.81 14.48
C LEU A 150 -18.44 -16.48 15.21
N ALA A 151 -18.76 -16.51 16.50
CA ALA A 151 -18.95 -15.33 17.33
C ALA A 151 -17.66 -14.52 17.55
N ALA A 152 -16.48 -15.14 17.42
CA ALA A 152 -15.20 -14.44 17.51
C ALA A 152 -14.82 -13.70 16.21
N ILE A 153 -15.37 -14.12 15.06
CA ILE A 153 -15.02 -13.59 13.74
C ILE A 153 -15.26 -12.07 13.64
N PRO A 154 -16.42 -11.51 14.04
CA PRO A 154 -16.66 -10.08 13.87
C PRO A 154 -15.60 -9.19 14.52
N ALA A 155 -15.10 -9.54 15.72
CA ALA A 155 -14.03 -8.79 16.38
C ALA A 155 -12.73 -8.77 15.57
N THR A 156 -12.37 -9.89 14.92
CA THR A 156 -11.17 -9.97 14.08
C THR A 156 -11.32 -9.14 12.80
N ILE A 157 -12.50 -9.14 12.19
CA ILE A 157 -12.77 -8.35 10.99
C ILE A 157 -12.77 -6.85 11.33
N TRP A 158 -13.38 -6.45 12.44
CA TRP A 158 -13.29 -5.08 12.97
C TRP A 158 -11.84 -4.62 13.17
N THR A 159 -11.00 -5.50 13.72
CA THR A 159 -9.57 -5.21 13.88
C THR A 159 -8.92 -4.94 12.52
N GLY A 160 -9.20 -5.76 11.51
CA GLY A 160 -8.68 -5.57 10.16
C GLY A 160 -9.17 -4.29 9.46
N ALA A 161 -10.38 -3.80 9.77
CA ALA A 161 -10.94 -2.59 9.18
C ALA A 161 -10.55 -1.30 9.92
N LEU A 162 -10.23 -1.38 11.20
CA LEU A 162 -9.82 -0.21 12.01
C LEU A 162 -8.31 -0.06 12.10
N THR A 163 -7.52 -1.09 11.79
CA THR A 163 -6.06 -1.03 11.85
C THR A 163 -5.55 0.03 10.86
N PRO A 164 -4.79 1.05 11.32
CA PRO A 164 -4.21 2.03 10.42
C PRO A 164 -3.12 1.39 9.56
N VAL A 165 -3.16 1.67 8.26
CA VAL A 165 -2.22 1.20 7.26
C VAL A 165 -1.49 2.40 6.68
N VAL A 166 -0.15 2.30 6.63
CA VAL A 166 0.69 3.30 5.98
C VAL A 166 0.48 3.22 4.47
N THR A 167 0.10 4.33 3.87
CA THR A 167 -0.13 4.50 2.43
C THR A 167 0.57 5.78 1.95
N SER A 168 0.43 6.09 0.67
CA SER A 168 0.95 7.33 0.08
C SER A 168 -0.19 8.22 -0.42
N LYS A 169 0.01 9.53 -0.36
CA LYS A 169 -0.88 10.55 -0.91
C LYS A 169 -0.09 11.48 -1.82
N ASN A 170 -0.62 11.70 -3.02
CA ASN A 170 -0.05 12.64 -3.97
C ASN A 170 -0.59 14.04 -3.64
N VAL A 171 0.32 15.00 -3.54
CA VAL A 171 0.03 16.41 -3.27
C VAL A 171 0.68 17.23 -4.38
N THR A 172 -0.12 18.09 -5.01
CA THR A 172 0.39 19.02 -6.02
C THR A 172 1.14 20.15 -5.34
N SER A 173 2.32 20.44 -5.84
CA SER A 173 3.17 21.55 -5.41
C SER A 173 3.89 22.14 -6.63
N THR A 174 4.85 23.03 -6.41
CA THR A 174 5.65 23.65 -7.46
C THR A 174 7.13 23.50 -7.13
N THR A 175 7.94 23.17 -8.12
CA THR A 175 9.40 23.17 -8.02
C THR A 175 9.98 24.16 -9.02
N ARG A 176 11.24 24.54 -8.82
CA ARG A 176 11.95 25.41 -9.75
C ARG A 176 12.88 24.59 -10.63
N ILE A 177 12.98 24.97 -11.89
CA ILE A 177 13.91 24.38 -12.87
C ILE A 177 14.70 25.51 -13.56
N PRO A 178 15.88 25.23 -14.12
CA PRO A 178 16.64 26.20 -14.89
C PRO A 178 15.82 26.72 -16.08
N GLN A 179 16.02 27.98 -16.44
CA GLN A 179 15.51 28.54 -17.69
C GLN A 179 16.64 29.20 -18.48
N TYR A 180 16.51 29.21 -19.79
CA TYR A 180 17.52 29.75 -20.72
C TYR A 180 17.06 31.05 -21.36
N VAL A 181 16.37 31.90 -20.60
CA VAL A 181 15.95 33.22 -21.08
C VAL A 181 17.14 34.18 -21.07
N ASN A 182 17.96 34.14 -20.03
CA ASN A 182 19.20 34.93 -19.94
C ASN A 182 20.44 34.05 -20.18
N MET A 183 20.92 34.02 -21.42
CA MET A 183 22.09 33.23 -21.83
C MET A 183 23.38 34.07 -21.96
N SER A 184 23.45 35.21 -21.27
CA SER A 184 24.60 36.12 -21.34
C SER A 184 25.90 35.50 -20.82
N LEU A 185 25.79 34.67 -19.78
CA LEU A 185 26.91 33.95 -19.18
C LEU A 185 27.26 32.65 -19.91
N LEU A 186 26.35 32.11 -20.72
CA LEU A 186 26.61 30.92 -21.50
C LEU A 186 27.47 31.28 -22.71
N LYS A 187 28.79 31.13 -22.60
CA LYS A 187 29.76 31.33 -23.67
C LYS A 187 31.00 30.48 -23.42
N GLU A 188 31.87 30.39 -24.41
CA GLU A 188 33.17 29.75 -24.24
C GLU A 188 34.06 30.61 -23.33
N TYR A 189 34.62 29.96 -22.31
CA TYR A 189 35.58 30.54 -21.39
C TYR A 189 36.92 29.82 -21.59
N PRO A 190 38.02 30.55 -21.86
CA PRO A 190 39.34 29.94 -22.01
C PRO A 190 39.78 29.18 -20.76
N SER A 191 40.63 28.15 -20.95
CA SER A 191 41.29 27.43 -19.85
C SER A 191 42.41 28.25 -19.17
N GLU A 192 42.71 29.45 -19.68
CA GLU A 192 43.70 30.35 -19.10
C GLU A 192 43.37 30.76 -17.65
N ILE A 193 44.41 30.83 -16.82
CA ILE A 193 44.31 31.23 -15.41
C ILE A 193 43.64 32.61 -15.31
N GLY A 194 42.58 32.69 -14.51
CA GLY A 194 41.81 33.92 -14.29
C GLY A 194 40.80 34.25 -15.41
N LYS A 195 40.69 33.42 -16.46
CA LYS A 195 39.71 33.59 -17.54
C LYS A 195 38.66 32.49 -17.63
N SER A 196 38.66 31.53 -16.71
CA SER A 196 37.74 30.38 -16.65
C SER A 196 36.28 30.73 -16.30
N GLY A 197 35.88 31.99 -16.45
CA GLY A 197 34.51 32.44 -16.28
C GLY A 197 34.00 32.50 -14.84
N PRO A 198 32.71 32.81 -14.68
CA PRO A 198 32.09 32.90 -13.37
C PRO A 198 31.91 31.51 -12.75
N SER A 199 32.33 31.39 -11.50
CA SER A 199 32.16 30.21 -10.67
C SER A 199 31.67 30.59 -9.28
N LEU A 200 30.89 29.72 -8.64
CA LEU A 200 30.39 29.89 -7.28
C LEU A 200 30.65 28.61 -6.49
N ARG A 201 31.22 28.75 -5.28
CA ARG A 201 31.35 27.65 -4.33
C ARG A 201 30.59 27.98 -3.05
N ASN A 202 29.73 27.08 -2.62
CA ASN A 202 28.97 27.19 -1.37
C ASN A 202 28.80 25.80 -0.72
N ASP A 203 27.94 25.71 0.29
CA ASP A 203 27.55 24.47 0.97
C ASP A 203 26.87 23.47 0.02
N LYS A 204 26.05 23.95 -0.91
CA LYS A 204 25.37 23.14 -1.92
C LYS A 204 26.29 22.56 -2.99
N GLY A 205 27.46 23.14 -3.24
CA GLY A 205 28.43 22.60 -4.21
C GLY A 205 29.34 23.63 -4.83
N PHE A 206 30.00 23.22 -5.91
CA PHE A 206 30.69 24.10 -6.85
C PHE A 206 29.83 24.25 -8.11
N PHE A 207 29.81 25.42 -8.73
CA PHE A 207 29.03 25.70 -9.93
C PHE A 207 29.86 26.58 -10.85
N THR A 208 29.85 26.33 -12.16
CA THR A 208 30.68 27.05 -13.14
C THR A 208 30.08 27.06 -14.54
N TYR A 209 30.40 28.08 -15.34
CA TYR A 209 30.13 28.08 -16.80
C TYR A 209 31.31 27.54 -17.64
N SER A 210 32.43 27.18 -17.02
CA SER A 210 33.57 26.52 -17.68
C SER A 210 33.60 25.04 -17.25
N VAL A 211 32.55 24.31 -17.66
CA VAL A 211 32.27 22.94 -17.21
C VAL A 211 33.35 21.98 -17.67
N GLY A 212 33.81 22.08 -18.93
CA GLY A 212 34.82 21.19 -19.50
C GLY A 212 36.17 21.26 -18.77
N VAL A 213 36.54 22.45 -18.31
CA VAL A 213 37.81 22.71 -17.60
C VAL A 213 37.69 22.36 -16.12
N GLN A 214 36.66 22.87 -15.43
CA GLN A 214 36.58 22.75 -13.97
C GLN A 214 36.03 21.39 -13.51
N TYR A 215 35.30 20.67 -14.36
CA TYR A 215 34.85 19.29 -14.10
C TYR A 215 35.63 18.25 -14.89
N ALA A 216 36.83 18.56 -15.37
CA ALA A 216 37.62 17.65 -16.20
C ALA A 216 37.79 16.25 -15.57
N GLU A 217 38.09 16.14 -14.27
CA GLU A 217 38.22 14.83 -13.62
C GLU A 217 36.88 14.07 -13.57
N LEU A 218 35.79 14.75 -13.22
CA LEU A 218 34.45 14.16 -13.16
C LEU A 218 33.96 13.72 -14.55
N LEU A 219 34.20 14.54 -15.58
CA LEU A 219 33.88 14.19 -16.97
C LEU A 219 34.72 13.02 -17.48
N THR A 220 35.96 12.88 -17.00
CA THR A 220 36.80 11.69 -17.30
C THR A 220 36.24 10.44 -16.66
N GLN A 221 35.76 10.54 -15.42
CA GLN A 221 35.03 9.45 -14.78
C GLN A 221 33.74 9.12 -15.55
N THR A 222 33.06 10.13 -16.11
CA THR A 222 31.90 9.89 -16.97
C THR A 222 32.24 9.12 -18.22
N LEU A 223 33.33 9.46 -18.90
CA LEU A 223 33.78 8.73 -20.08
C LEU A 223 34.09 7.27 -19.78
N SER A 224 34.74 6.98 -18.64
CA SER A 224 35.14 5.60 -18.30
C SER A 224 33.98 4.75 -17.81
N THR A 225 33.01 5.35 -17.09
CA THR A 225 31.88 4.64 -16.46
C THR A 225 30.56 4.79 -17.21
N ALA A 226 30.60 5.23 -18.48
CA ALA A 226 29.38 5.42 -19.27
C ALA A 226 28.62 4.11 -19.51
N ILE A 227 29.36 3.00 -19.54
CA ILE A 227 28.87 1.66 -19.83
C ILE A 227 29.17 0.78 -18.61
N SER A 228 28.19 -0.02 -18.19
CA SER A 228 28.38 -1.03 -17.16
C SER A 228 28.77 -2.36 -17.80
N ASP A 229 29.68 -3.08 -17.14
CA ASP A 229 30.11 -4.42 -17.52
C ASP A 229 28.95 -5.44 -17.49
N GLU A 230 28.02 -5.29 -16.55
CA GLU A 230 26.84 -6.15 -16.40
C GLU A 230 25.66 -5.76 -17.31
N GLY A 231 25.70 -4.57 -17.93
CA GLY A 231 24.59 -4.03 -18.71
C GLY A 231 23.45 -3.42 -17.89
N SER A 232 23.66 -3.20 -16.59
CA SER A 232 22.77 -2.44 -15.73
C SER A 232 22.76 -0.95 -16.12
N PRO A 233 21.69 -0.19 -15.79
CA PRO A 233 21.69 1.26 -16.00
C PRO A 233 22.87 1.93 -15.31
N ARG A 234 23.48 2.93 -15.95
CA ARG A 234 24.58 3.72 -15.38
C ARG A 234 24.16 4.38 -14.07
N HIS A 235 24.96 4.26 -13.02
CA HIS A 235 24.76 5.01 -11.77
C HIS A 235 25.87 6.04 -11.65
N HIS A 236 25.54 7.32 -11.53
CA HIS A 236 26.54 8.38 -11.41
C HIS A 236 26.10 9.51 -10.49
N ILE A 237 27.07 10.13 -9.82
CA ILE A 237 26.81 11.23 -8.90
C ILE A 237 26.42 12.50 -9.65
N LYS A 238 25.53 13.28 -9.07
CA LYS A 238 25.32 14.67 -9.48
C LYS A 238 26.52 15.51 -9.05
N TYR A 239 26.98 16.45 -9.89
CA TYR A 239 28.18 17.25 -9.64
C TYR A 239 27.95 18.41 -8.66
N ASP A 240 27.47 18.07 -7.46
CA ASP A 240 27.27 18.98 -6.35
C ASP A 240 27.32 18.21 -5.01
N ASN A 241 27.04 18.91 -3.90
CA ASN A 241 27.06 18.31 -2.56
C ASN A 241 25.66 17.86 -2.10
N SER A 242 24.71 17.65 -3.00
CA SER A 242 23.36 17.19 -2.63
C SER A 242 23.29 15.70 -2.29
N GLU A 243 24.35 14.96 -2.64
CA GLU A 243 24.47 13.50 -2.49
C GLU A 243 23.41 12.70 -3.26
N PHE A 244 22.76 13.33 -4.25
CA PHE A 244 21.89 12.63 -5.19
C PHE A 244 22.70 11.94 -6.30
N LEU A 245 22.20 10.78 -6.73
CA LEU A 245 22.74 10.03 -7.85
C LEU A 245 21.70 9.88 -8.95
N TYR A 246 22.15 9.93 -10.20
CA TYR A 246 21.35 9.59 -11.37
C TYR A 246 21.39 8.09 -11.62
N ILE A 247 20.24 7.54 -12.00
CA ILE A 247 20.11 6.17 -12.50
C ILE A 247 19.72 6.25 -13.98
N GLY A 248 20.58 5.70 -14.84
CA GLY A 248 20.50 5.82 -16.29
C GLY A 248 21.12 7.13 -16.79
N ARG A 249 20.57 7.66 -17.90
CA ARG A 249 20.98 8.94 -18.48
C ARG A 249 20.28 10.10 -17.77
N SER A 250 20.99 11.20 -17.55
CA SER A 250 20.40 12.44 -17.01
C SER A 250 19.79 13.32 -18.11
N TYR A 251 20.17 13.14 -19.38
CA TYR A 251 19.75 13.98 -20.51
C TYR A 251 20.03 15.49 -20.32
N GLY A 252 20.92 15.86 -19.39
CA GLY A 252 21.14 17.26 -19.03
C GLY A 252 20.13 17.86 -18.03
N LEU A 253 19.27 17.03 -17.43
CA LEU A 253 18.11 17.47 -16.65
C LEU A 253 18.17 17.02 -15.18
N GLY A 254 17.24 17.51 -14.36
CA GLY A 254 17.21 17.21 -12.93
C GLY A 254 18.23 18.00 -12.11
N SER A 255 18.81 19.05 -12.69
CA SER A 255 19.85 19.87 -12.04
C SER A 255 19.36 20.60 -10.78
N SER A 256 18.04 20.84 -10.65
CA SER A 256 17.44 21.54 -9.50
C SER A 256 17.32 20.70 -8.24
N VAL A 257 17.32 19.38 -8.38
CA VAL A 257 17.18 18.43 -7.27
C VAL A 257 18.33 18.61 -6.28
N GLY A 258 18.02 18.77 -4.99
CA GLY A 258 19.02 19.04 -3.95
C GLY A 258 19.46 20.50 -3.80
N LEU A 259 19.21 21.35 -4.81
CA LEU A 259 19.68 22.73 -4.84
C LEU A 259 18.63 23.74 -4.39
N ILE A 260 17.40 23.62 -4.90
CA ILE A 260 16.33 24.61 -4.72
C ILE A 260 14.98 24.01 -4.28
N ASP A 261 15.00 22.74 -3.87
CA ASP A 261 13.88 21.91 -3.43
C ASP A 261 13.85 21.69 -1.91
N ASP A 262 14.45 22.59 -1.12
CA ASP A 262 14.54 22.50 0.35
C ASP A 262 13.17 22.32 1.03
N ALA A 263 12.11 22.86 0.43
CA ALA A 263 10.74 22.69 0.91
C ALA A 263 10.27 21.22 0.89
N PHE A 264 10.78 20.42 -0.05
CA PHE A 264 10.46 18.99 -0.16
C PHE A 264 11.38 18.17 0.74
N LEU A 265 12.69 18.48 0.73
CA LEU A 265 13.69 17.77 1.51
C LEU A 265 13.51 17.98 3.01
N GLY A 266 13.03 19.14 3.43
CA GLY A 266 12.68 19.42 4.83
C GLY A 266 11.40 18.73 5.31
N ASN A 267 10.59 18.16 4.41
CA ASN A 267 9.36 17.47 4.77
C ASN A 267 9.63 15.99 5.06
N SER A 268 9.65 15.61 6.34
CA SER A 268 9.87 14.21 6.78
C SER A 268 8.85 13.21 6.26
N LEU A 269 7.68 13.66 5.80
CA LEU A 269 6.66 12.80 5.20
C LEU A 269 6.87 12.60 3.70
N ALA A 270 7.64 13.45 3.01
CA ALA A 270 7.87 13.34 1.57
C ALA A 270 8.78 12.14 1.27
N LYS A 271 8.31 11.24 0.40
CA LYS A 271 9.07 10.05 -0.04
C LYS A 271 9.73 10.28 -1.39
N SER A 272 8.98 10.86 -2.31
CA SER A 272 9.40 11.13 -3.67
C SER A 272 8.63 12.31 -4.23
N TYR A 273 9.16 12.91 -5.29
CA TYR A 273 8.42 13.88 -6.08
C TYR A 273 8.77 13.75 -7.56
N GLN A 274 7.86 14.18 -8.42
CA GLN A 274 8.01 14.12 -9.86
C GLN A 274 7.61 15.46 -10.48
N TYR A 275 8.32 15.88 -11.51
CA TYR A 275 8.00 17.06 -12.32
C TYR A 275 8.43 16.84 -13.76
N GLN A 276 7.96 17.72 -14.64
CA GLN A 276 8.36 17.72 -16.04
C GLN A 276 9.36 18.83 -16.33
N GLU A 277 10.40 18.48 -17.07
CA GLU A 277 11.45 19.39 -17.52
C GLU A 277 11.64 19.25 -19.03
N ARG A 278 11.87 20.36 -19.72
CA ARG A 278 12.18 20.36 -21.16
C ARG A 278 13.69 20.40 -21.34
N GLY A 279 14.19 19.60 -22.28
CA GLY A 279 15.61 19.45 -22.53
C GLY A 279 15.92 19.04 -23.95
N TYR A 280 17.15 18.59 -24.15
CA TYR A 280 17.59 17.96 -25.38
C TYR A 280 17.91 16.50 -25.14
N GLU A 281 17.35 15.62 -25.95
CA GLU A 281 17.88 14.28 -26.13
C GLU A 281 19.12 14.38 -27.01
N SER A 282 20.30 14.21 -26.42
CA SER A 282 21.56 14.15 -27.17
C SER A 282 21.69 12.76 -27.81
N GLN A 283 21.59 12.71 -29.14
CA GLN A 283 21.81 11.51 -29.94
C GLN A 283 23.14 11.63 -30.66
N VAL A 284 24.08 10.75 -30.33
CA VAL A 284 25.42 10.70 -30.93
C VAL A 284 25.45 9.54 -31.91
N SER A 285 25.93 9.81 -33.12
CA SER A 285 26.18 8.80 -34.16
C SER A 285 27.56 8.99 -34.74
N CYS A 286 28.37 7.94 -34.76
CA CYS A 286 29.79 8.00 -35.08
C CYS A 286 30.13 7.12 -36.29
N SER A 287 31.14 7.52 -37.04
CA SER A 287 31.66 6.79 -38.19
C SER A 287 33.15 7.05 -38.36
N TYR A 288 33.87 6.14 -39.01
CA TYR A 288 35.26 6.40 -39.38
C TYR A 288 35.31 7.24 -40.66
N ASN A 289 35.88 8.44 -40.58
CA ASN A 289 36.11 9.30 -41.72
C ASN A 289 37.57 9.25 -42.17
N THR A 290 37.80 8.65 -43.33
CA THR A 290 39.14 8.54 -43.94
C THR A 290 39.42 9.60 -45.00
N SER A 291 38.52 10.56 -45.19
CA SER A 291 38.65 11.61 -46.19
C SER A 291 39.72 12.62 -45.79
N VAL A 292 40.65 12.95 -46.68
CA VAL A 292 41.47 14.15 -46.54
C VAL A 292 40.62 15.33 -47.01
N PRO A 293 40.37 16.42 -46.22
CA PRO A 293 41.16 16.92 -45.07
C PRO A 293 40.45 16.82 -43.69
N PHE A 294 40.10 15.62 -43.24
CA PHE A 294 39.54 15.38 -41.89
C PHE A 294 40.47 15.86 -40.75
N PHE A 295 39.88 16.14 -39.58
CA PHE A 295 40.58 16.55 -38.37
C PHE A 295 41.59 15.51 -37.88
N GLN A 296 42.88 15.83 -37.92
CA GLN A 296 43.95 14.88 -37.58
C GLN A 296 45.12 15.55 -36.86
N ILE A 297 45.88 14.75 -36.10
CA ILE A 297 47.11 15.17 -35.44
C ILE A 297 48.25 15.25 -36.47
N TYR A 298 48.98 16.36 -36.46
CA TYR A 298 50.12 16.56 -37.35
C TYR A 298 51.40 16.05 -36.69
N PRO A 299 52.23 15.29 -37.43
CA PRO A 299 53.42 14.63 -36.86
C PRO A 299 54.53 15.61 -36.47
N ASN A 300 54.54 16.78 -37.10
CA ASN A 300 55.55 17.80 -36.84
C ASN A 300 55.12 18.63 -35.64
N SER A 301 56.01 18.74 -34.65
CA SER A 301 55.81 19.64 -33.52
C SER A 301 55.82 21.09 -34.00
N VAL A 302 54.94 21.91 -33.44
CA VAL A 302 54.89 23.36 -33.66
C VAL A 302 55.98 24.06 -32.85
N GLU A 303 56.21 23.56 -31.63
CA GLU A 303 57.23 23.95 -30.67
C GLU A 303 57.59 22.71 -29.84
N ASP A 304 58.65 22.76 -29.02
CA ASP A 304 59.09 21.60 -28.21
C ASP A 304 57.91 20.99 -27.44
N MET A 305 57.64 19.71 -27.72
CA MET A 305 56.54 18.93 -27.11
C MET A 305 55.12 19.46 -27.40
N LEU A 306 54.93 20.34 -28.37
CA LEU A 306 53.62 20.85 -28.78
C LEU A 306 53.25 20.38 -30.18
N TYR A 307 52.12 19.69 -30.31
CA TYR A 307 51.62 19.13 -31.57
C TYR A 307 50.28 19.76 -31.94
N ALA A 308 50.12 20.10 -33.22
CA ALA A 308 48.84 20.63 -33.72
C ALA A 308 47.91 19.49 -34.15
N ALA A 309 46.65 19.59 -33.79
CA ALA A 309 45.57 18.88 -34.45
C ALA A 309 44.75 19.87 -35.27
N LYS A 310 44.51 19.58 -36.55
CA LYS A 310 43.72 20.45 -37.43
C LYS A 310 43.01 19.70 -38.55
N GLY A 311 41.91 20.27 -39.04
CA GLY A 311 41.18 19.78 -40.21
C GLY A 311 39.74 20.27 -40.24
N TYR A 312 38.97 19.82 -41.23
CA TYR A 312 37.59 20.23 -41.40
C TYR A 312 36.62 19.23 -40.75
N LEU A 313 35.56 19.76 -40.15
CA LEU A 313 34.35 19.02 -39.80
C LEU A 313 33.22 19.39 -40.78
N PRO A 314 32.17 18.55 -40.89
CA PRO A 314 31.09 18.78 -41.87
C PRO A 314 30.36 20.12 -41.73
N ASP A 315 30.32 20.71 -40.54
CA ASP A 315 29.69 22.01 -40.26
C ASP A 315 30.70 23.16 -40.10
N SER A 316 32.00 22.92 -40.33
CA SER A 316 33.05 23.94 -40.21
C SER A 316 33.17 24.84 -41.43
N ILE A 317 33.28 26.16 -41.22
CA ILE A 317 33.61 27.13 -42.27
C ILE A 317 35.14 27.21 -42.51
N LYS A 318 35.93 27.00 -41.45
CA LYS A 318 37.39 27.07 -41.44
C LYS A 318 37.95 25.78 -40.84
N PRO A 319 39.21 25.40 -41.14
CA PRO A 319 39.80 24.24 -40.48
C PRO A 319 39.89 24.53 -38.99
N GLU A 320 39.38 23.60 -38.18
CA GLU A 320 39.53 23.64 -36.73
C GLU A 320 41.00 23.41 -36.37
N TYR A 321 41.44 23.99 -35.26
CA TYR A 321 42.84 23.98 -34.85
C TYR A 321 42.97 23.99 -33.33
N SER A 322 43.73 23.05 -32.81
CA SER A 322 44.02 22.95 -31.37
C SER A 322 45.46 22.45 -31.15
N LEU A 323 46.07 22.83 -30.03
CA LEU A 323 47.45 22.47 -29.67
C LEU A 323 47.46 21.51 -28.48
N TYR A 324 48.24 20.44 -28.58
CA TYR A 324 48.34 19.40 -27.56
C TYR A 324 49.78 19.23 -27.09
N VAL A 325 49.94 19.05 -25.78
CA VAL A 325 51.24 18.72 -25.18
C VAL A 325 51.49 17.22 -25.29
N GLY A 326 52.70 16.82 -25.69
CA GLY A 326 53.09 15.42 -25.77
C GLY A 326 54.58 15.22 -25.95
N HIS A 327 55.14 14.10 -25.49
CA HIS A 327 56.49 13.68 -25.85
C HIS A 327 56.55 13.25 -27.32
N SER A 328 55.47 12.64 -27.81
CA SER A 328 55.27 12.24 -29.21
C SER A 328 53.79 12.32 -29.56
N THR A 329 53.47 12.33 -30.85
CA THR A 329 52.07 12.23 -31.32
C THR A 329 51.41 10.91 -30.95
N ASP A 330 52.18 9.85 -30.63
CA ASP A 330 51.65 8.52 -30.39
C ASP A 330 50.72 8.45 -29.18
N ALA A 331 50.94 9.30 -28.17
CA ALA A 331 50.19 9.33 -26.92
C ALA A 331 49.02 10.33 -26.88
N ILE A 332 48.74 11.05 -27.97
CA ILE A 332 47.77 12.14 -28.01
C ILE A 332 46.41 11.62 -28.51
N VAL A 333 45.33 12.07 -27.87
CA VAL A 333 43.96 11.96 -28.39
C VAL A 333 43.37 13.37 -28.39
N ALA A 334 43.10 13.86 -29.59
CA ALA A 334 42.65 15.22 -29.86
C ALA A 334 41.19 15.23 -30.30
N PHE A 335 40.40 16.13 -29.72
CA PHE A 335 39.02 16.38 -30.13
C PHE A 335 38.92 17.71 -30.87
N GLY A 336 38.43 17.65 -32.10
CA GLY A 336 38.06 18.82 -32.88
C GLY A 336 36.57 19.05 -32.77
N VAL A 337 36.18 20.29 -32.48
CA VAL A 337 34.77 20.71 -32.45
C VAL A 337 34.66 22.00 -33.25
N THR A 338 33.55 22.16 -33.97
CA THR A 338 33.34 23.32 -34.81
C THR A 338 33.26 24.62 -34.01
N ALA A 339 34.24 25.51 -34.18
CA ALA A 339 34.26 26.82 -33.53
C ALA A 339 33.23 27.79 -34.15
N GLN A 340 33.03 27.72 -35.46
CA GLN A 340 32.08 28.57 -36.20
C GLN A 340 31.24 27.71 -37.14
N PRO A 341 30.04 27.27 -36.72
CA PRO A 341 29.19 26.42 -37.54
C PRO A 341 28.62 27.20 -38.73
N ILE A 342 28.45 26.52 -39.87
CA ILE A 342 27.77 27.07 -41.06
C ILE A 342 26.37 27.59 -40.71
N GLU A 343 25.63 26.84 -39.88
CA GLU A 343 24.32 27.21 -39.37
C GLU A 343 24.35 27.37 -37.83
N PRO A 344 24.46 28.61 -37.32
CA PRO A 344 24.55 28.87 -35.88
C PRO A 344 23.35 28.36 -35.08
N THR A 345 22.16 28.37 -35.65
CA THR A 345 20.92 27.92 -34.99
C THR A 345 20.66 26.42 -35.15
N SER A 346 21.49 25.69 -35.90
CA SER A 346 21.29 24.25 -36.09
C SER A 346 21.50 23.49 -34.78
N LEU A 347 20.61 22.54 -34.50
CA LEU A 347 20.72 21.62 -33.37
C LEU A 347 21.54 20.38 -33.70
N THR A 348 22.08 20.29 -34.92
CA THR A 348 23.04 19.26 -35.31
C THR A 348 24.45 19.85 -35.22
N ARG A 349 25.34 19.15 -34.53
CA ARG A 349 26.75 19.52 -34.34
C ARG A 349 27.65 18.34 -34.70
N TYR A 350 28.92 18.63 -34.98
CA TYR A 350 29.90 17.59 -35.25
C TYR A 350 31.13 17.74 -34.36
N PHE A 351 31.75 16.60 -34.08
CA PHE A 351 33.09 16.55 -33.52
C PHE A 351 33.90 15.45 -34.19
N GLY A 352 35.22 15.60 -34.17
CA GLY A 352 36.17 14.66 -34.72
C GLY A 352 37.21 14.24 -33.68
N ILE A 353 37.65 12.99 -33.74
CA ILE A 353 38.73 12.46 -32.92
C ILE A 353 39.92 12.14 -33.83
N GLY A 354 41.03 12.81 -33.57
CA GLY A 354 42.36 12.44 -34.09
C GLY A 354 43.14 11.75 -32.98
N ALA A 355 43.75 10.60 -33.25
CA ALA A 355 44.46 9.83 -32.23
C ALA A 355 45.82 9.31 -32.72
N GLY A 356 46.78 9.29 -31.80
CA GLY A 356 48.11 8.71 -32.01
C GLY A 356 48.10 7.18 -32.07
N LYS A 357 49.26 6.59 -32.35
CA LYS A 357 49.40 5.13 -32.51
C LYS A 357 49.02 4.34 -31.26
N SER A 358 49.22 4.89 -30.05
CA SER A 358 48.84 4.22 -28.80
C SER A 358 47.32 4.10 -28.62
N TYR A 359 46.55 4.90 -29.36
CA TYR A 359 45.09 4.94 -29.34
C TYR A 359 44.50 4.77 -30.75
N GLN A 360 45.14 3.93 -31.57
CA GLN A 360 44.83 3.82 -33.00
C GLN A 360 43.36 3.50 -33.32
N THR A 361 42.66 2.77 -32.43
CA THR A 361 41.24 2.46 -32.57
C THR A 361 40.35 3.70 -32.57
N LEU A 362 40.78 4.78 -31.92
CA LEU A 362 40.06 6.05 -31.84
C LEU A 362 40.38 7.01 -33.00
N ASN A 363 41.39 6.69 -33.80
CA ASN A 363 41.83 7.60 -34.85
C ASN A 363 40.79 7.68 -35.98
N SER A 364 40.60 8.87 -36.53
CA SER A 364 39.72 9.12 -37.67
C SER A 364 38.23 8.90 -37.38
N ILE A 365 37.79 9.05 -36.13
CA ILE A 365 36.36 8.98 -35.78
C ILE A 365 35.72 10.36 -35.97
N GLN A 366 34.63 10.42 -36.72
CA GLN A 366 33.77 11.59 -36.85
C GLN A 366 32.38 11.27 -36.30
N CYS A 367 31.87 12.13 -35.43
CA CYS A 367 30.58 11.96 -34.81
C CYS A 367 29.66 13.14 -35.11
N LYS A 368 28.40 12.82 -35.35
CA LYS A 368 27.27 13.73 -35.46
C LYS A 368 26.48 13.68 -34.17
N VAL A 369 26.18 14.84 -33.60
CA VAL A 369 25.38 15.02 -32.39
C VAL A 369 24.11 15.77 -32.77
N ASP A 370 22.97 15.11 -32.64
CA ASP A 370 21.66 15.74 -32.81
C ASP A 370 21.06 16.03 -31.43
N PHE A 371 20.79 17.32 -31.16
CA PHE A 371 20.10 17.77 -29.95
C PHE A 371 18.61 17.86 -30.22
N LEU A 372 17.86 16.79 -29.94
CA LEU A 372 16.42 16.74 -30.22
C LEU A 372 15.64 17.36 -29.04
N PRO A 373 14.89 18.47 -29.23
CA PRO A 373 14.04 19.00 -28.17
C PRO A 373 13.05 17.94 -27.70
N SER A 374 12.94 17.74 -26.39
CA SER A 374 12.04 16.74 -25.81
C SER A 374 11.60 17.14 -24.40
N THR A 375 10.39 16.70 -24.03
CA THR A 375 9.91 16.79 -22.65
C THR A 375 10.24 15.51 -21.87
N PHE A 376 10.71 15.65 -20.63
CA PHE A 376 11.13 14.54 -19.78
C PHE A 376 10.40 14.57 -18.43
N ASP A 377 10.07 13.38 -17.95
CA ASP A 377 9.60 13.15 -16.60
C ASP A 377 10.81 12.93 -15.69
N VAL A 378 11.02 13.84 -14.74
CA VAL A 378 12.06 13.74 -13.72
C VAL A 378 11.42 13.20 -12.44
N SER A 379 11.82 11.99 -12.05
CA SER A 379 11.35 11.31 -10.85
C SER A 379 12.45 11.24 -9.81
N VAL A 380 12.18 11.79 -8.63
CA VAL A 380 13.13 11.92 -7.53
C VAL A 380 12.68 11.09 -6.34
N ASN A 381 13.53 10.17 -5.90
CA ASN A 381 13.36 9.44 -4.64
C ASN A 381 14.18 10.13 -3.56
N ILE A 382 13.51 10.78 -2.59
CA ILE A 382 14.16 11.55 -1.52
C ILE A 382 14.92 10.61 -0.58
N LEU A 383 14.31 9.49 -0.18
CA LEU A 383 14.92 8.55 0.76
C LEU A 383 16.10 7.79 0.16
N GLY A 384 15.96 7.39 -1.10
CA GLY A 384 17.02 6.70 -1.85
C GLY A 384 18.10 7.65 -2.38
N ARG A 385 17.84 8.96 -2.39
CA ARG A 385 18.65 9.99 -3.07
C ARG A 385 18.92 9.69 -4.54
N ASN A 386 17.90 9.21 -5.24
CA ASN A 386 18.01 8.81 -6.64
C ASN A 386 17.20 9.74 -7.54
N ILE A 387 17.77 10.08 -8.69
CA ILE A 387 17.13 10.81 -9.77
C ILE A 387 17.02 9.87 -10.97
N THR A 388 15.81 9.79 -11.52
CA THR A 388 15.53 9.04 -12.74
C THR A 388 14.90 9.98 -13.74
N VAL A 389 15.46 10.03 -14.95
CA VAL A 389 14.97 10.88 -16.03
C VAL A 389 14.52 9.97 -17.17
N SER A 390 13.26 10.10 -17.55
CA SER A 390 12.67 9.35 -18.65
C SER A 390 11.97 10.28 -19.62
N LYS A 391 12.10 10.03 -20.92
CA LYS A 391 11.37 10.79 -21.93
C LYS A 391 9.87 10.65 -21.68
N ALA A 392 9.15 11.76 -21.62
CA ALA A 392 7.71 11.74 -21.43
C ALA A 392 7.07 11.03 -22.62
N SER A 393 6.17 10.07 -22.36
CA SER A 393 5.46 9.39 -23.44
C SER A 393 4.59 10.41 -24.16
N THR A 394 4.91 10.71 -25.43
CA THR A 394 3.99 11.46 -26.29
C THR A 394 2.67 10.70 -26.30
N ALA A 395 1.59 11.37 -25.89
CA ALA A 395 0.27 10.76 -25.81
C ALA A 395 0.00 9.96 -27.08
N SER A 396 -0.33 8.67 -26.92
CA SER A 396 -0.69 7.70 -27.95
C SER A 396 -2.02 8.03 -28.63
N ASP A 397 -2.34 9.32 -28.77
CA ASP A 397 -3.66 9.83 -29.11
C ASP A 397 -3.64 10.48 -30.50
N GLY A 398 -2.91 9.89 -31.46
CA GLY A 398 -2.98 10.19 -32.91
C GLY A 398 -2.73 11.63 -33.35
N SER A 399 -2.56 12.57 -32.42
CA SER A 399 -2.21 13.96 -32.68
C SER A 399 -0.73 14.01 -32.98
N ALA A 400 -0.39 14.58 -34.14
CA ALA A 400 0.99 14.82 -34.54
C ALA A 400 1.80 15.40 -33.36
N PRO A 401 3.07 15.00 -33.17
CA PRO A 401 3.91 15.56 -32.12
C PRO A 401 3.83 17.08 -32.21
N ILE A 402 3.30 17.74 -31.18
CA ILE A 402 3.48 19.19 -31.06
C ILE A 402 5.00 19.35 -31.05
N PRO A 403 5.59 20.12 -31.99
CA PRO A 403 7.04 20.29 -31.99
C PRO A 403 7.42 20.85 -30.61
N ASP A 404 8.11 20.02 -29.82
CA ASP A 404 8.50 20.38 -28.47
C ASP A 404 9.26 21.71 -28.55
N LEU A 405 8.77 22.71 -27.81
CA LEU A 405 9.30 24.07 -27.88
C LEU A 405 10.78 24.04 -27.50
N ASN A 406 11.63 24.40 -28.47
CA ASN A 406 13.06 24.48 -28.28
C ASN A 406 13.41 25.41 -27.10
N ILE A 407 14.13 24.88 -26.10
CA ILE A 407 14.55 25.61 -24.90
C ILE A 407 15.56 26.72 -25.20
N ASP A 408 16.31 26.60 -26.29
CA ASP A 408 17.25 27.61 -26.76
C ASP A 408 17.11 27.81 -28.27
N GLN A 409 16.37 28.85 -28.63
CA GLN A 409 16.15 29.25 -30.03
C GLN A 409 17.43 29.71 -30.73
N SER A 410 18.47 30.10 -29.99
CA SER A 410 19.73 30.59 -30.56
C SER A 410 20.71 29.47 -30.93
N GLY A 411 20.53 28.25 -30.41
CA GLY A 411 21.46 27.13 -30.61
C GLY A 411 22.80 27.30 -29.89
N LYS A 412 22.88 28.26 -28.95
CA LYS A 412 24.08 28.62 -28.20
C LYS A 412 24.41 27.58 -27.12
N LEU A 413 23.40 26.96 -26.49
CA LEU A 413 23.57 25.90 -25.50
C LEU A 413 24.22 24.66 -26.10
N SER A 414 23.69 24.17 -27.22
CA SER A 414 24.29 23.04 -27.94
C SER A 414 25.70 23.39 -28.43
N HIS A 415 25.90 24.60 -28.98
CA HIS A 415 27.21 25.04 -29.42
C HIS A 415 28.24 25.09 -28.28
N VAL A 416 27.94 25.79 -27.18
CA VAL A 416 28.86 25.97 -26.06
C VAL A 416 29.12 24.63 -25.35
N ALA A 417 28.10 23.77 -25.18
CA ALA A 417 28.29 22.43 -24.62
C ALA A 417 29.25 21.58 -25.46
N MET A 418 29.12 21.64 -26.79
CA MET A 418 30.07 20.98 -27.69
C MET A 418 31.48 21.57 -27.56
N ARG A 419 31.63 22.90 -27.51
CA ARG A 419 32.95 23.55 -27.34
C ARG A 419 33.68 23.11 -26.07
N GLN A 420 32.97 22.76 -25.00
CA GLN A 420 33.59 22.25 -23.77
C GLN A 420 34.35 20.93 -23.98
N ILE A 421 33.97 20.12 -24.96
CA ILE A 421 34.62 18.84 -25.27
C ILE A 421 36.05 19.05 -25.78
N GLU A 422 36.26 20.07 -26.62
CA GLU A 422 37.60 20.41 -27.11
C GLU A 422 38.50 20.86 -25.95
N LEU A 423 38.01 21.81 -25.14
CA LEU A 423 38.76 22.33 -23.98
C LEU A 423 39.12 21.20 -23.00
N TYR A 424 38.15 20.31 -22.73
CA TYR A 424 38.33 19.12 -21.92
C TYR A 424 39.46 18.21 -22.46
N SER A 425 39.49 17.93 -23.76
CA SER A 425 40.54 17.12 -24.39
C SER A 425 41.91 17.79 -24.34
N ASN A 426 41.93 19.12 -24.52
CA ASN A 426 43.15 19.92 -24.47
C ASN A 426 43.84 19.81 -23.10
N ASP A 427 43.06 20.02 -22.03
CA ASP A 427 43.58 20.10 -20.67
C ASP A 427 43.98 18.73 -20.08
N LEU A 428 43.45 17.63 -20.64
CA LEU A 428 43.67 16.26 -20.13
C LEU A 428 44.66 15.42 -20.93
N THR A 429 45.46 16.07 -21.77
CA THR A 429 46.58 15.42 -22.45
C THR A 429 47.85 15.62 -21.62
N SER A 430 48.45 14.51 -21.17
CA SER A 430 49.76 14.51 -20.50
C SER A 430 50.87 14.29 -21.52
N ILE A 431 52.12 14.56 -21.12
CA ILE A 431 53.33 14.34 -21.94
C ILE A 431 53.42 12.88 -22.43
N TYR A 432 52.97 11.90 -21.64
CA TYR A 432 53.15 10.47 -21.97
C TYR A 432 51.88 9.70 -22.29
N GLN A 433 50.70 10.25 -21.99
CA GLN A 433 49.43 9.55 -22.16
C GLN A 433 48.25 10.53 -22.29
N SER A 434 47.19 10.08 -22.94
CA SER A 434 45.91 10.79 -22.97
C SER A 434 44.98 10.20 -21.91
N LEU A 435 44.61 11.00 -20.90
CA LEU A 435 43.64 10.56 -19.89
C LEU A 435 42.28 10.27 -20.54
N VAL A 436 41.91 11.09 -21.53
CA VAL A 436 40.70 10.92 -22.34
C VAL A 436 40.74 9.64 -23.17
N GLY A 437 41.88 9.37 -23.83
CA GLY A 437 42.08 8.13 -24.58
C GLY A 437 41.98 6.89 -23.70
N ASN A 438 42.56 6.93 -22.50
CA ASN A 438 42.45 5.85 -21.51
C ASN A 438 41.01 5.66 -21.04
N ALA A 439 40.28 6.74 -20.75
CA ALA A 439 38.88 6.68 -20.32
C ALA A 439 37.98 6.04 -21.38
N LEU A 440 38.13 6.42 -22.65
CA LEU A 440 37.40 5.80 -23.76
C LEU A 440 37.75 4.32 -23.92
N ASN A 441 39.03 3.95 -23.80
CA ASN A 441 39.44 2.56 -23.86
C ASN A 441 38.82 1.70 -22.76
N PHE A 442 38.58 2.25 -21.56
CA PHE A 442 37.85 1.54 -20.50
C PHE A 442 36.40 1.25 -20.93
N SER A 443 35.63 2.24 -21.37
CA SER A 443 34.25 1.99 -21.83
C SER A 443 34.17 1.08 -23.07
N ILE A 444 35.15 1.13 -23.97
CA ILE A 444 35.24 0.18 -25.10
C ILE A 444 35.41 -1.25 -24.57
N SER A 445 36.30 -1.44 -23.58
CA SER A 445 36.55 -2.74 -22.95
C SER A 445 35.32 -3.25 -22.19
N ASP A 446 34.59 -2.38 -21.50
CA ASP A 446 33.39 -2.74 -20.74
C ASP A 446 32.26 -3.18 -21.68
N LEU A 447 32.01 -2.43 -22.77
CA LEU A 447 31.04 -2.83 -23.79
C LEU A 447 31.42 -4.15 -24.48
N GLN A 448 32.71 -4.34 -24.74
CA GLN A 448 33.20 -5.60 -25.28
C GLN A 448 32.94 -6.77 -24.32
N THR A 449 33.21 -6.58 -23.03
CA THR A 449 32.96 -7.59 -21.99
C THR A 449 31.47 -7.91 -21.87
N GLN A 450 30.61 -6.88 -21.84
CA GLN A 450 29.15 -7.03 -21.80
C GLN A 450 28.63 -7.85 -23.01
N LYS A 451 29.11 -7.56 -24.23
CA LYS A 451 28.74 -8.33 -25.43
C LYS A 451 29.19 -9.78 -25.35
N LEU A 452 30.39 -10.06 -24.83
CA LEU A 452 30.90 -11.41 -24.64
C LEU A 452 30.09 -12.24 -23.64
N VAL A 453 29.56 -11.59 -22.59
CA VAL A 453 28.70 -12.26 -21.59
C VAL A 453 27.30 -12.52 -22.16
N ASN A 454 26.75 -11.58 -22.94
CA ASN A 454 25.37 -11.66 -23.44
C ASN A 454 25.20 -12.45 -24.75
N GLN A 455 26.26 -12.65 -25.54
CA GLN A 455 26.21 -13.40 -26.79
C GLN A 455 27.20 -14.57 -26.79
N SER A 456 26.73 -15.77 -27.14
CA SER A 456 27.60 -16.91 -27.41
C SER A 456 28.41 -16.66 -28.69
N VAL A 457 29.59 -16.04 -28.55
CA VAL A 457 30.75 -16.03 -29.46
C VAL A 457 30.41 -16.12 -30.95
N ALA A 458 30.15 -14.98 -31.59
CA ALA A 458 30.38 -14.82 -33.03
C ALA A 458 30.53 -13.32 -33.38
N ASP A 459 31.76 -12.90 -33.69
CA ASP A 459 32.12 -11.63 -34.35
C ASP A 459 31.58 -10.33 -33.75
N SER A 460 32.02 -9.95 -32.54
CA SER A 460 31.96 -8.54 -32.17
C SER A 460 33.02 -7.77 -32.97
N ASN A 461 32.62 -7.15 -34.08
CA ASN A 461 33.50 -6.26 -34.85
C ASN A 461 34.05 -5.15 -33.94
N LEU A 462 35.37 -5.16 -33.68
CA LEU A 462 36.01 -4.21 -32.77
C LEU A 462 35.71 -2.76 -33.17
N LYS A 463 35.70 -2.45 -34.47
CA LYS A 463 35.39 -1.11 -34.98
C LYS A 463 33.98 -0.66 -34.62
N GLU A 464 33.01 -1.54 -34.74
CA GLU A 464 31.60 -1.25 -34.42
C GLU A 464 31.41 -1.09 -32.90
N THR A 465 32.05 -1.95 -32.11
CA THR A 465 32.05 -1.81 -30.65
C THR A 465 32.75 -0.53 -30.20
N THR A 466 33.85 -0.13 -30.84
CA THR A 466 34.52 1.15 -30.57
C THR A 466 33.61 2.33 -30.87
N LEU A 467 32.95 2.37 -32.04
CA LEU A 467 32.04 3.45 -32.40
C LEU A 467 30.86 3.54 -31.42
N ALA A 468 30.21 2.42 -31.11
CA ALA A 468 29.10 2.38 -30.17
C ALA A 468 29.50 2.82 -28.75
N ALA A 469 30.68 2.40 -28.28
CA ALA A 469 31.19 2.84 -26.98
C ALA A 469 31.45 4.34 -26.96
N VAL A 470 32.06 4.89 -28.02
CA VAL A 470 32.26 6.33 -28.18
C VAL A 470 30.92 7.07 -28.19
N GLU A 471 29.92 6.61 -28.95
CA GLU A 471 28.58 7.21 -28.97
C GLU A 471 27.96 7.31 -27.57
N ILE A 472 27.99 6.22 -26.80
CA ILE A 472 27.42 6.17 -25.44
C ILE A 472 28.21 7.06 -24.48
N SER A 473 29.54 6.97 -24.49
CA SER A 473 30.40 7.75 -23.59
C SER A 473 30.27 9.25 -23.83
N PHE A 474 30.17 9.69 -25.09
CA PHE A 474 29.97 11.10 -25.40
C PHE A 474 28.56 11.59 -25.11
N ALA A 475 27.53 10.77 -25.36
CA ALA A 475 26.17 11.10 -24.96
C ALA A 475 26.07 11.32 -23.44
N ALA A 476 26.70 10.42 -22.67
CA ALA A 476 26.80 10.53 -21.22
C ALA A 476 27.57 11.78 -20.76
N MET A 477 28.70 12.10 -21.39
CA MET A 477 29.47 13.32 -21.11
C MET A 477 28.65 14.58 -21.40
N LEU A 478 27.97 14.64 -22.55
CA LEU A 478 27.14 15.77 -22.93
C LEU A 478 26.01 15.99 -21.93
N ASP A 479 25.38 14.91 -21.48
CA ASP A 479 24.35 14.98 -20.45
C ASP A 479 24.92 15.62 -19.16
N ASP A 480 26.10 15.21 -18.71
CA ASP A 480 26.74 15.77 -17.51
C ASP A 480 27.22 17.22 -17.68
N ILE A 481 27.70 17.58 -18.88
CA ILE A 481 28.03 18.97 -19.23
C ILE A 481 26.77 19.85 -19.16
N MET A 482 25.67 19.36 -19.71
CA MET A 482 24.40 20.07 -19.73
C MET A 482 23.81 20.22 -18.32
N VAL A 483 23.91 19.19 -17.46
CA VAL A 483 23.57 19.30 -16.03
C VAL A 483 24.44 20.37 -15.35
N GLY A 484 25.74 20.41 -15.65
CA GLY A 484 26.65 21.44 -15.11
C GLY A 484 26.22 22.86 -15.47
N TYR A 485 25.86 23.10 -16.74
CA TYR A 485 25.33 24.39 -17.18
C TYR A 485 23.98 24.72 -16.55
N ALA A 486 23.09 23.74 -16.45
CA ALA A 486 21.79 23.88 -15.82
C ALA A 486 21.92 24.26 -14.34
N SER A 487 22.85 23.62 -13.59
CA SER A 487 23.17 23.99 -12.21
C SER A 487 23.78 25.39 -12.10
N ALA A 488 24.66 25.79 -13.03
CA ALA A 488 25.21 27.15 -13.06
C ALA A 488 24.14 28.22 -13.38
N GLN A 489 23.17 27.89 -14.23
CA GLN A 489 22.03 28.75 -14.55
C GLN A 489 21.18 29.02 -13.29
N LEU A 490 20.95 27.98 -12.48
CA LEU A 490 20.24 28.08 -11.20
C LEU A 490 21.02 28.86 -10.14
N MET A 491 22.30 28.53 -9.94
CA MET A 491 23.05 28.98 -8.76
C MET A 491 23.78 30.30 -8.98
N ILE A 492 24.27 30.56 -10.19
CA ILE A 492 25.04 31.76 -10.53
C ILE A 492 24.15 32.81 -11.20
N ALA A 493 23.45 32.44 -12.28
CA ALA A 493 22.57 33.38 -12.98
C ALA A 493 21.25 33.64 -12.24
N LYS A 494 20.85 32.72 -11.34
CA LYS A 494 19.56 32.74 -10.63
C LYS A 494 18.38 32.81 -11.60
N ASP A 495 18.54 32.16 -12.75
CA ASP A 495 17.54 32.15 -13.83
C ASP A 495 16.77 30.83 -13.76
N SER A 496 15.58 30.88 -13.17
CA SER A 496 14.74 29.71 -12.92
C SER A 496 13.27 30.02 -13.17
N THR A 497 12.50 28.99 -13.54
CA THR A 497 11.05 29.07 -13.68
C THR A 497 10.35 28.03 -12.79
N ASP A 498 9.13 28.34 -12.33
CA ASP A 498 8.31 27.45 -11.53
C ASP A 498 7.55 26.46 -12.44
N VAL A 499 7.62 25.18 -12.11
CA VAL A 499 6.88 24.10 -12.78
C VAL A 499 6.07 23.28 -11.78
N PRO A 500 4.89 22.78 -12.18
CA PRO A 500 4.09 21.93 -11.32
C PRO A 500 4.82 20.62 -11.01
N ALA A 501 4.79 20.23 -9.74
CA ALA A 501 5.37 19.00 -9.22
C ALA A 501 4.33 18.19 -8.44
N ILE A 502 4.43 16.87 -8.50
CA ILE A 502 3.60 15.94 -7.74
C ILE A 502 4.47 15.31 -6.66
N ILE A 503 4.17 15.61 -5.39
CA ILE A 503 4.89 15.06 -4.24
C ILE A 503 4.12 13.87 -3.69
N THR A 504 4.80 12.74 -3.53
CA THR A 504 4.28 11.56 -2.87
C THR A 504 4.65 11.62 -1.38
N THR A 505 3.66 11.86 -0.53
CA THR A 505 3.83 11.94 0.93
C THR A 505 3.30 10.68 1.62
N SER A 506 3.89 10.34 2.77
CA SER A 506 3.42 9.29 3.66
C SER A 506 2.11 9.71 4.32
N ALA A 507 1.11 8.85 4.27
CA ALA A 507 -0.20 9.09 4.86
C ALA A 507 -0.74 7.81 5.51
N ILE A 508 -1.75 7.95 6.36
CA ILE A 508 -2.46 6.84 7.01
C ILE A 508 -3.85 6.71 6.40
N ARG A 509 -4.25 5.47 6.13
CA ARG A 509 -5.63 5.06 5.85
C ARG A 509 -6.06 4.02 6.88
N PHE A 510 -7.31 4.03 7.29
CA PHE A 510 -7.84 3.02 8.21
C PHE A 510 -8.33 1.80 7.44
N GLY A 511 -7.83 0.63 7.80
CA GLY A 511 -8.26 -0.66 7.27
C GLY A 511 -7.82 -0.97 5.85
N LYS A 512 -8.00 -2.24 5.47
CA LYS A 512 -8.00 -2.67 4.06
C LYS A 512 -9.44 -2.75 3.57
N SER A 513 -9.69 -2.41 2.30
CA SER A 513 -11.04 -2.43 1.70
C SER A 513 -11.76 -3.76 1.91
N ILE A 514 -11.06 -4.89 1.83
CA ILE A 514 -11.67 -6.21 2.01
C ILE A 514 -12.35 -6.38 3.37
N TYR A 515 -11.71 -5.93 4.46
CA TYR A 515 -12.30 -6.02 5.80
C TYR A 515 -13.45 -5.03 6.00
N ILE A 516 -13.37 -3.86 5.36
CA ILE A 516 -14.41 -2.84 5.40
C ILE A 516 -15.70 -3.36 4.74
N TYR A 517 -15.58 -3.98 3.55
CA TYR A 517 -16.73 -4.58 2.87
C TYR A 517 -17.32 -5.77 3.64
N LEU A 518 -16.48 -6.60 4.27
CA LEU A 518 -16.95 -7.72 5.09
C LEU A 518 -17.76 -7.24 6.30
N ILE A 519 -17.33 -6.18 6.99
CA ILE A 519 -18.08 -5.62 8.13
C ILE A 519 -19.43 -5.07 7.70
N ILE A 520 -19.47 -4.36 6.58
CA ILE A 520 -20.73 -3.86 6.03
C ILE A 520 -21.64 -5.03 5.65
N GLY A 521 -21.10 -6.07 5.02
CA GLY A 521 -21.85 -7.28 4.70
C GLY A 521 -22.43 -7.96 5.94
N ILE A 522 -21.63 -8.14 6.99
CA ILE A 522 -22.07 -8.75 8.24
C ILE A 522 -23.13 -7.88 8.94
N ASN A 523 -22.92 -6.56 9.03
CA ASN A 523 -23.91 -5.65 9.59
C ASN A 523 -25.23 -5.69 8.81
N ALA A 524 -25.17 -5.65 7.48
CA ALA A 524 -26.35 -5.72 6.64
C ALA A 524 -27.07 -7.07 6.82
N PHE A 525 -26.33 -8.17 6.92
CA PHE A 525 -26.89 -9.49 7.16
C PHE A 525 -27.60 -9.59 8.51
N VAL A 526 -26.99 -9.11 9.61
CA VAL A 526 -27.64 -9.10 10.93
C VAL A 526 -28.87 -8.19 10.94
N MET A 527 -28.82 -7.03 10.28
CA MET A 527 -29.98 -6.16 10.12
C MET A 527 -31.11 -6.81 9.31
N LEU A 528 -30.77 -7.58 8.26
CA LEU A 528 -31.77 -8.34 7.49
C LEU A 528 -32.41 -9.44 8.33
N LEU A 529 -31.61 -10.18 9.12
CA LEU A 529 -32.14 -11.17 10.06
C LEU A 529 -33.07 -10.53 11.09
N MET A 530 -32.69 -9.36 11.62
CA MET A 530 -33.55 -8.59 12.53
C MET A 530 -34.87 -8.21 11.87
N LEU A 531 -34.83 -7.71 10.64
CA LEU A 531 -36.02 -7.30 9.90
C LEU A 531 -36.93 -8.49 9.57
N GLU A 532 -36.35 -9.61 9.13
CA GLU A 532 -37.07 -10.85 8.85
C GLU A 532 -37.77 -11.37 10.11
N GLU A 533 -37.06 -11.45 11.24
CA GLU A 533 -37.63 -11.89 12.51
C GLU A 533 -38.69 -10.92 13.05
N ALA A 534 -38.48 -9.61 12.88
CA ALA A 534 -39.48 -8.60 13.22
C ALA A 534 -40.76 -8.78 12.43
N ILE A 535 -40.66 -9.03 11.11
CA ILE A 535 -41.83 -9.25 10.24
C ILE A 535 -42.50 -10.58 10.61
N ARG A 536 -41.72 -11.66 10.78
CA ARG A 536 -42.20 -13.01 11.08
C ARG A 536 -43.00 -13.07 12.39
N THR A 537 -42.57 -12.30 13.39
CA THR A 537 -43.18 -12.27 14.73
C THR A 537 -44.16 -11.11 14.93
N ARG A 538 -44.49 -10.35 13.87
CA ARG A 538 -45.32 -9.14 13.93
C ARG A 538 -44.84 -8.13 14.97
N GLY A 539 -43.53 -7.95 15.06
CA GLY A 539 -42.86 -7.10 16.03
C GLY A 539 -42.86 -7.69 17.44
N TRP A 540 -42.75 -9.02 17.55
CA TRP A 540 -42.73 -9.75 18.83
C TRP A 540 -43.93 -9.49 19.75
N ARG A 541 -45.09 -9.10 19.20
CA ARG A 541 -46.31 -8.86 19.99
C ARG A 541 -46.83 -10.08 20.74
N ASP A 542 -46.57 -11.28 20.20
CA ASP A 542 -47.05 -12.54 20.73
C ASP A 542 -45.95 -13.35 21.47
N SER A 543 -44.83 -12.72 21.83
CA SER A 543 -43.75 -13.43 22.53
C SER A 543 -44.10 -13.62 24.01
N SER A 544 -44.05 -14.87 24.49
CA SER A 544 -44.25 -15.16 25.91
C SER A 544 -43.19 -14.43 26.75
N GLN A 545 -43.60 -13.87 27.90
CA GLN A 545 -42.68 -13.28 28.88
C GLN A 545 -41.71 -14.30 29.50
N PHE A 546 -41.91 -15.60 29.23
CA PHE A 546 -41.09 -16.67 29.75
C PHE A 546 -39.67 -16.67 29.17
N ASP A 547 -38.71 -16.38 30.04
CA ASP A 547 -37.29 -16.45 29.78
C ASP A 547 -36.70 -17.74 30.35
N TYR A 548 -36.37 -18.69 29.47
CA TYR A 548 -35.74 -19.96 29.85
C TYR A 548 -34.29 -19.81 30.35
N ALA A 549 -33.66 -18.65 30.16
CA ALA A 549 -32.35 -18.35 30.71
C ALA A 549 -32.42 -17.76 32.12
N ASP A 550 -33.60 -17.27 32.54
CA ASP A 550 -33.84 -16.84 33.91
C ASP A 550 -34.21 -18.06 34.76
N PHE A 551 -33.29 -18.46 35.63
CA PHE A 551 -33.52 -19.57 36.56
C PHE A 551 -34.73 -19.35 37.46
N ALA A 552 -35.09 -18.10 37.79
CA ALA A 552 -36.26 -17.81 38.61
C ALA A 552 -37.55 -18.14 37.85
N GLN A 553 -37.64 -17.76 36.58
CA GLN A 553 -38.80 -18.05 35.73
C GLN A 553 -38.87 -19.53 35.37
N LEU A 554 -37.72 -20.17 35.10
CA LEU A 554 -37.65 -21.61 34.86
C LEU A 554 -38.11 -22.41 36.08
N ALA A 555 -37.66 -22.03 37.28
CA ALA A 555 -38.08 -22.65 38.54
C ALA A 555 -39.58 -22.45 38.77
N PHE A 556 -40.09 -21.24 38.55
CA PHE A 556 -41.52 -20.94 38.69
C PHE A 556 -42.40 -21.73 37.71
N ALA A 557 -41.99 -21.81 36.44
CA ALA A 557 -42.68 -22.60 35.43
C ALA A 557 -42.64 -24.11 35.73
N SER A 558 -41.49 -24.63 36.20
CA SER A 558 -41.37 -26.04 36.60
C SER A 558 -42.24 -26.38 37.81
N SER A 559 -42.38 -25.45 38.76
CA SER A 559 -43.23 -25.60 39.95
C SER A 559 -44.71 -25.68 39.57
N ARG A 560 -45.20 -24.75 38.72
CA ARG A 560 -46.59 -24.76 38.22
C ARG A 560 -46.90 -25.98 37.36
N GLY A 561 -45.98 -26.40 36.48
CA GLY A 561 -46.16 -27.63 35.71
C GLY A 561 -46.13 -28.89 36.59
N GLY A 562 -45.37 -28.86 37.69
CA GLY A 562 -45.31 -29.97 38.66
C GLY A 562 -46.60 -30.16 39.45
N THR A 563 -47.29 -29.08 39.83
CA THR A 563 -48.58 -29.17 40.53
C THR A 563 -49.69 -29.72 39.64
N GLU A 564 -49.74 -29.32 38.36
CA GLU A 564 -50.72 -29.82 37.40
C GLU A 564 -50.48 -31.30 37.05
N LEU A 565 -49.21 -31.72 37.00
CA LEU A 565 -48.83 -33.12 36.85
C LEU A 565 -49.16 -33.95 38.10
N ALA A 566 -48.97 -33.39 39.30
CA ALA A 566 -49.32 -34.05 40.55
C ALA A 566 -50.84 -34.24 40.68
N GLU A 567 -51.64 -33.22 40.35
CA GLU A 567 -53.10 -33.29 40.36
C GLU A 567 -53.64 -34.27 39.31
N SER A 568 -53.06 -34.29 38.10
CA SER A 568 -53.45 -35.27 37.08
C SER A 568 -53.00 -36.70 37.43
N MET A 569 -51.86 -36.89 38.10
CA MET A 569 -51.47 -38.19 38.65
C MET A 569 -52.39 -38.65 39.78
N GLU A 570 -52.78 -37.75 40.69
CA GLU A 570 -53.77 -38.06 41.73
C GLU A 570 -55.13 -38.44 41.12
N ALA A 571 -55.56 -37.76 40.05
CA ALA A 571 -56.78 -38.12 39.31
C ALA A 571 -56.68 -39.51 38.66
N ILE A 572 -55.55 -39.84 38.01
CA ILE A 572 -55.32 -41.15 37.39
C ILE A 572 -55.24 -42.26 38.45
N VAL A 573 -54.58 -42.00 39.59
CA VAL A 573 -54.50 -42.95 40.71
C VAL A 573 -55.89 -43.18 41.31
N ALA A 574 -56.69 -42.12 41.49
CA ALA A 574 -58.07 -42.23 41.97
C ALA A 574 -58.98 -43.01 40.98
N GLU A 575 -58.73 -42.90 39.67
CA GLU A 575 -59.47 -43.63 38.65
C GLU A 575 -59.06 -45.12 38.58
N ALA A 576 -57.76 -45.42 38.77
CA ALA A 576 -57.24 -46.77 38.90
C ALA A 576 -57.75 -47.50 40.16
N GLU A 577 -57.93 -46.78 41.28
CA GLU A 577 -58.54 -47.33 42.50
C GLU A 577 -60.04 -47.61 42.32
N ARG A 578 -60.78 -46.80 41.55
CA ARG A 578 -62.18 -47.08 41.18
C ARG A 578 -62.31 -48.32 40.30
N GLU A 579 -61.38 -48.56 39.38
CA GLU A 579 -61.39 -49.77 38.54
C GLU A 579 -61.09 -51.05 39.35
N LYS A 580 -60.26 -50.94 40.39
CA LYS A 580 -59.94 -52.06 41.30
C LYS A 580 -61.14 -52.50 42.14
N HIS A 581 -62.07 -51.59 42.47
CA HIS A 581 -63.31 -51.92 43.18
C HIS A 581 -64.40 -52.55 42.30
N SER A 582 -64.36 -52.35 40.96
CA SER A 582 -65.31 -52.94 40.02
C SER A 582 -65.01 -54.41 39.68
N LYS A 583 -63.74 -54.83 39.70
CA LYS A 583 -63.31 -56.21 39.34
C LYS A 583 -63.19 -57.16 40.54
N SER A 584 -64.05 -56.99 41.56
CA SER A 584 -64.17 -57.86 42.75
C SER A 584 -65.15 -59.04 42.57
N LYS A 585 -65.61 -59.34 41.35
CA LYS A 585 -66.36 -60.58 41.07
C LYS A 585 -65.88 -61.24 39.79
N GLY A 586 -65.16 -62.35 39.94
CA GLY A 586 -64.93 -63.35 38.88
C GLY A 586 -63.47 -63.70 38.66
N ALA A 587 -62.98 -64.72 39.36
CA ALA A 587 -61.68 -65.33 39.11
C ALA A 587 -61.69 -66.13 37.79
N ARG A 588 -60.65 -65.95 36.94
CA ARG A 588 -59.88 -67.07 36.36
C ARG A 588 -58.66 -66.61 35.55
N ILE A 589 -57.64 -67.46 35.66
CA ILE A 589 -56.28 -67.44 35.14
C ILE A 589 -56.24 -67.44 33.60
N ALA A 590 -55.35 -66.63 33.00
CA ALA A 590 -54.63 -66.98 31.78
C ALA A 590 -53.32 -66.15 31.68
N ARG A 591 -52.19 -66.87 31.61
CA ARG A 591 -50.86 -66.39 31.19
C ARG A 591 -50.81 -66.19 29.67
N LEU A 592 -49.70 -65.59 29.21
CA LEU A 592 -49.12 -65.54 27.85
C LEU A 592 -49.60 -64.33 27.03
N LEU A 593 -48.79 -63.57 26.29
CA LEU A 593 -47.37 -63.58 25.94
C LEU A 593 -47.02 -62.16 25.48
N VAL A 594 -45.81 -61.69 25.81
CA VAL A 594 -45.19 -60.51 25.19
C VAL A 594 -44.62 -60.91 23.83
N PRO A 595 -44.63 -60.01 22.84
CA PRO A 595 -43.43 -59.84 22.04
C PRO A 595 -42.94 -58.39 22.07
N TRP A 596 -41.64 -58.28 22.36
CA TRP A 596 -40.80 -57.11 22.16
C TRP A 596 -40.66 -56.80 20.66
N SER A 597 -40.76 -55.53 20.28
CA SER A 597 -40.13 -54.99 19.07
C SER A 597 -40.18 -53.46 19.02
N SER A 598 -38.99 -52.86 18.99
CA SER A 598 -38.62 -51.52 18.48
C SER A 598 -39.06 -50.27 19.25
N TYR A 599 -38.17 -49.80 20.14
CA TYR A 599 -38.17 -48.44 20.69
C TYR A 599 -37.28 -47.52 19.84
N ASP A 600 -37.87 -46.42 19.38
CA ASP A 600 -37.23 -45.21 18.87
C ASP A 600 -37.57 -44.09 19.88
N PRO A 601 -36.62 -43.36 20.49
CA PRO A 601 -36.96 -42.47 21.60
C PRO A 601 -37.40 -41.09 21.07
N GLN A 602 -38.72 -40.91 20.93
CA GLN A 602 -39.36 -39.61 21.10
C GLN A 602 -39.86 -39.48 22.56
N LEU A 603 -39.55 -38.36 23.19
CA LEU A 603 -39.97 -38.05 24.55
C LEU A 603 -41.47 -37.74 24.56
N LYS A 604 -42.27 -38.71 24.98
CA LYS A 604 -43.67 -38.54 25.40
C LYS A 604 -43.71 -38.90 26.88
N VAL A 605 -43.98 -37.94 27.75
CA VAL A 605 -44.13 -38.21 29.19
C VAL A 605 -45.44 -38.96 29.39
N LEU A 606 -45.33 -40.28 29.58
CA LEU A 606 -46.38 -41.13 30.13
C LEU A 606 -45.75 -41.95 31.25
N VAL A 607 -46.22 -41.68 32.47
CA VAL A 607 -45.87 -42.42 33.68
C VAL A 607 -46.49 -43.81 33.57
N ARG A 608 -45.67 -44.85 33.75
CA ARG A 608 -46.08 -46.26 33.79
C ARG A 608 -45.82 -46.82 35.18
N ASP A 609 -46.83 -47.50 35.72
CA ASP A 609 -46.88 -47.99 37.09
C ASP A 609 -46.65 -49.51 37.23
N ASN A 610 -46.16 -49.86 38.42
CA ASN A 610 -46.21 -51.10 39.21
C ASN A 610 -45.20 -52.26 39.07
N GLY A 611 -44.58 -52.58 40.22
CA GLY A 611 -44.16 -53.95 40.60
C GLY A 611 -43.10 -54.05 41.72
N LYS A 612 -43.54 -54.18 42.99
CA LYS A 612 -42.72 -54.49 44.19
C LYS A 612 -42.12 -55.91 44.14
N GLU A 613 -40.93 -56.13 44.73
CA GLU A 613 -40.74 -56.99 45.93
C GLU A 613 -39.30 -56.98 46.51
N GLN A 614 -39.22 -57.49 47.75
CA GLN A 614 -38.22 -57.33 48.81
C GLN A 614 -36.93 -58.15 48.66
N SER A 615 -35.82 -57.69 49.27
CA SER A 615 -35.19 -58.30 50.47
C SER A 615 -33.64 -58.29 50.49
N LYS A 616 -33.12 -57.62 51.53
CA LYS A 616 -31.98 -57.90 52.44
C LYS A 616 -30.51 -57.96 51.99
N ASP A 617 -29.75 -57.21 52.79
CA ASP A 617 -28.38 -57.36 53.31
C ASP A 617 -27.16 -57.00 52.44
N GLY A 618 -26.33 -56.09 52.99
CA GLY A 618 -24.88 -56.15 52.83
C GLY A 618 -24.17 -54.90 52.31
N LEU A 619 -23.72 -54.06 53.24
CA LEU A 619 -22.53 -53.20 53.21
C LEU A 619 -22.04 -52.58 51.86
N GLY A 620 -22.17 -51.25 51.79
CA GLY A 620 -21.04 -50.34 51.58
C GLY A 620 -20.45 -50.22 50.17
N ARG A 621 -20.80 -49.13 49.47
CA ARG A 621 -19.85 -48.28 48.72
C ARG A 621 -20.55 -47.05 48.16
N PHE A 622 -20.02 -45.87 48.49
CA PHE A 622 -20.39 -44.60 47.89
C PHE A 622 -19.94 -44.56 46.42
N THR A 623 -20.84 -44.16 45.52
CA THR A 623 -20.48 -43.43 44.30
C THR A 623 -21.56 -42.39 44.03
N LEU A 624 -21.14 -41.13 44.09
CA LEU A 624 -21.95 -39.94 43.87
C LEU A 624 -22.08 -39.73 42.36
N GLY A 625 -23.22 -40.14 41.79
CA GLY A 625 -23.65 -39.77 40.45
C GLY A 625 -25.00 -39.10 40.60
N ILE A 626 -24.99 -37.77 40.60
CA ILE A 626 -26.21 -36.96 40.74
C ILE A 626 -26.85 -36.88 39.35
N ALA A 627 -28.10 -37.36 39.29
CA ALA A 627 -29.04 -37.16 38.20
C ALA A 627 -29.81 -35.85 38.40
#